data_AF-A0A3M6S9S0-F1
#
_entry.id   AF-A0A3M6S9S0-F1
#
_cell.length_a   1.000
_cell.length_b   1.000
_cell.length_c   1.000
_cell.angle_alpha   90.00
_cell.angle_beta   90.00
_cell.angle_gamma   90.00
#
_symmetry.space_group_name_H-M   'P 1'
#
loop_
_entity.id
_entity.type
_entity.pdbx_description
1 polymer ?
#
loop_
_entity_poly.entity_id
_entity_poly.type
_entity_poly.pdbx_seq_one_letter_code
_entity_poly.pdbx_strand_id
1 'polypeptide(L)'
;MAKKITDKDGKTYVQVKPWYKRWWIWVIVVIVALFLIGSLTGNSESKSSSGSGSNTQTTSPSRITVDYDDYKVQSSKTYKLNYSNTDWDKADVKINKVTVYKLSKPYEFDSASDGKYDINGFIKLDMTIKANGDISIYPQQGTAVIGSEQEDAVGESWDGDINDGVEKSGEVYIPIKDLDSPSSISDIRFKFSANDQDMDSDHDYDLTLNLDNN
;
A
#
# COMPACT_ATOMS: atom_id res chain seq x y z
N MET A 1 21.89 19.48 -13.52
CA MET A 1 21.55 20.90 -13.28
C MET A 1 20.88 21.47 -14.52
N ALA A 2 19.65 21.99 -14.40
CA ALA A 2 18.89 22.53 -15.53
C ALA A 2 19.45 23.89 -15.96
N LYS A 3 19.65 24.11 -17.27
CA LYS A 3 20.08 25.41 -17.78
C LYS A 3 18.93 26.40 -17.65
N LYS A 4 19.21 27.56 -17.03
CA LYS A 4 18.26 28.66 -16.88
C LYS A 4 18.43 29.61 -18.07
N ILE A 5 17.32 30.01 -18.68
CA ILE A 5 17.29 30.99 -19.78
C ILE A 5 16.48 32.19 -19.29
N THR A 6 17.04 33.39 -19.47
CA THR A 6 16.41 34.65 -19.06
C THR A 6 15.90 35.38 -20.29
N ASP A 7 14.62 35.71 -20.30
CA ASP A 7 13.96 36.50 -21.33
C ASP A 7 14.24 38.01 -21.15
N LYS A 8 14.04 38.82 -22.20
CA LYS A 8 14.14 40.29 -22.20
C LYS A 8 13.28 40.96 -21.12
N ASP A 9 12.21 40.31 -20.68
CA ASP A 9 11.31 40.80 -19.61
C ASP A 9 11.72 40.34 -18.19
N GLY A 10 12.92 39.78 -18.03
CA GLY A 10 13.49 39.40 -16.73
C GLY A 10 12.85 38.15 -16.10
N LYS A 11 11.96 37.45 -16.82
CA LYS A 11 11.38 36.17 -16.37
C LYS A 11 12.37 35.04 -16.66
N THR A 12 12.64 34.23 -15.64
CA THR A 12 13.56 33.08 -15.71
C THR A 12 12.78 31.79 -15.88
N TYR A 13 13.09 31.03 -16.93
CA TYR A 13 12.48 29.72 -17.16
C TYR A 13 13.49 28.60 -16.92
N VAL A 14 13.04 27.55 -16.22
CA VAL A 14 13.83 26.34 -15.97
C VAL A 14 13.50 25.33 -17.07
N GLN A 15 14.50 24.97 -17.88
CA GLN A 15 14.31 23.93 -18.89
C GLN A 15 14.21 22.56 -18.20
N VAL A 16 12.98 22.08 -18.01
CA VAL A 16 12.70 20.73 -17.52
C VAL A 16 13.06 19.70 -18.61
N LYS A 17 13.71 18.60 -18.21
CA LYS A 17 14.13 17.55 -19.14
C LYS A 17 12.85 16.95 -19.77
N PRO A 18 12.75 16.89 -21.12
CA PRO A 18 11.56 16.38 -21.78
C PRO A 18 11.24 14.97 -21.27
N TRP A 19 9.98 14.76 -20.90
CA TRP A 19 9.52 13.56 -20.21
C TRP A 19 9.91 12.29 -20.97
N TYR A 20 9.72 12.25 -22.30
CA TYR A 20 10.08 11.13 -23.20
C TYR A 20 11.57 10.72 -23.24
N LYS A 21 12.48 11.47 -22.60
CA LYS A 21 13.89 11.07 -22.42
C LYS A 21 14.16 10.36 -21.09
N ARG A 22 13.14 10.15 -20.27
CA ARG A 22 13.25 9.39 -19.02
C ARG A 22 13.13 7.90 -19.37
N TRP A 23 14.05 7.09 -18.84
CA TRP A 23 14.22 5.68 -19.23
C TRP A 23 12.97 4.82 -19.00
N TRP A 24 12.25 5.04 -17.90
CA TRP A 24 10.99 4.35 -17.55
C TRP A 24 9.88 4.44 -18.61
N ILE A 25 9.85 5.46 -19.48
CA ILE A 25 8.87 5.53 -20.57
C ILE A 25 9.08 4.44 -21.60
N TRP A 26 10.33 4.03 -21.86
CA TRP A 26 10.61 2.91 -22.75
C TRP A 26 10.19 1.58 -22.15
N VAL A 27 10.18 1.46 -20.82
CA VAL A 27 9.66 0.28 -20.09
C VAL A 27 8.14 0.17 -20.27
N ILE A 28 7.41 1.29 -20.13
CA ILE A 28 5.95 1.34 -20.36
C ILE A 28 5.60 0.92 -21.80
N VAL A 29 6.37 1.39 -22.80
CA VAL A 29 6.14 1.03 -24.21
C VAL A 29 6.32 -0.47 -24.46
N VAL A 30 7.32 -1.11 -23.84
CA VAL A 30 7.54 -2.56 -23.95
C VAL A 30 6.40 -3.34 -23.29
N ILE A 31 5.91 -2.87 -22.14
CA ILE A 31 4.80 -3.50 -21.42
C ILE A 31 3.50 -3.45 -22.24
N VAL A 32 3.16 -2.30 -22.82
CA VAL A 32 1.97 -2.17 -23.69
C VAL A 32 2.09 -3.07 -24.92
N ALA A 33 3.29 -3.23 -25.50
CA ALA A 33 3.51 -4.15 -26.61
C ALA A 33 3.33 -5.63 -26.23
N LEU A 34 3.67 -6.02 -25.00
CA LEU A 34 3.48 -7.39 -24.49
C LEU A 34 2.00 -7.71 -24.23
N PHE A 35 1.20 -6.75 -23.76
CA PHE A 35 -0.23 -6.94 -23.53
C PHE A 35 -1.03 -7.18 -24.81
N LEU A 36 -0.58 -6.65 -25.96
CA LEU A 36 -1.23 -6.90 -27.25
C LEU A 36 -1.01 -8.34 -27.79
N ILE A 37 -0.09 -9.12 -27.21
CA ILE A 37 0.24 -10.48 -27.65
C ILE A 37 -0.35 -11.56 -26.72
N GLY A 38 -0.78 -11.21 -25.50
CA GLY A 38 -1.13 -12.18 -24.44
C GLY A 38 -2.57 -12.71 -24.40
N SER A 39 -3.45 -12.34 -25.33
CA SER A 39 -4.90 -12.64 -25.22
C SER A 39 -5.33 -14.05 -25.70
N LEU A 40 -4.54 -15.09 -25.42
CA LEU A 40 -4.95 -16.49 -25.64
C LEU A 40 -4.30 -17.42 -24.62
N THR A 41 -5.01 -17.74 -23.52
CA THR A 41 -5.04 -19.06 -22.83
C THR A 41 -5.61 -18.90 -21.42
N GLY A 42 -6.75 -19.55 -21.16
CA GLY A 42 -7.35 -19.68 -19.84
C GLY A 42 -7.07 -21.05 -19.20
N ASN A 43 -7.40 -21.20 -17.91
CA ASN A 43 -8.23 -22.27 -17.36
C ASN A 43 -8.38 -22.12 -15.83
N SER A 44 -9.59 -22.45 -15.37
CA SER A 44 -10.14 -22.42 -14.02
C SER A 44 -9.72 -23.62 -13.15
N GLU A 45 -9.61 -23.43 -11.82
CA GLU A 45 -10.15 -24.38 -10.84
C GLU A 45 -10.18 -23.81 -9.40
N SER A 46 -11.35 -23.91 -8.76
CA SER A 46 -11.63 -23.53 -7.38
C SER A 46 -11.54 -24.74 -6.45
N LYS A 47 -10.83 -24.64 -5.31
CA LYS A 47 -11.04 -25.52 -4.15
C LYS A 47 -11.06 -24.72 -2.85
N SER A 48 -12.24 -24.69 -2.24
CA SER A 48 -12.50 -24.27 -0.87
C SER A 48 -11.96 -25.31 0.13
N SER A 49 -11.25 -24.88 1.17
CA SER A 49 -11.02 -25.68 2.37
C SER A 49 -11.38 -24.88 3.62
N SER A 50 -12.33 -25.41 4.37
CA SER A 50 -12.70 -25.00 5.73
C SER A 50 -11.58 -25.39 6.71
N GLY A 51 -11.09 -24.43 7.52
CA GLY A 51 -10.06 -24.69 8.52
C GLY A 51 -10.50 -24.22 9.91
N SER A 52 -10.81 -25.20 10.78
CA SER A 52 -10.88 -25.02 12.23
C SER A 52 -9.55 -24.58 12.82
N GLY A 53 -9.63 -23.82 13.92
CA GLY A 53 -8.54 -23.19 14.64
C GLY A 53 -7.31 -24.08 14.80
N SER A 54 -6.20 -23.61 14.24
CA SER A 54 -4.85 -23.99 14.60
C SER A 54 -4.09 -22.70 14.86
N ASN A 55 -3.48 -22.61 16.04
CA ASN A 55 -2.51 -21.60 16.37
C ASN A 55 -1.25 -21.91 15.54
N THR A 56 -1.28 -21.52 14.26
CA THR A 56 -0.14 -21.68 13.36
C THR A 56 0.94 -20.73 13.83
N GLN A 57 1.97 -21.30 14.47
CA GLN A 57 3.29 -20.69 14.60
C GLN A 57 3.78 -20.43 13.18
N THR A 58 3.43 -19.27 12.66
CA THR A 58 3.71 -18.90 11.28
C THR A 58 5.17 -18.53 11.26
N THR A 59 6.02 -19.42 10.75
CA THR A 59 7.43 -19.11 10.52
C THR A 59 7.50 -17.85 9.68
N SER A 60 8.16 -16.82 10.20
CA SER A 60 8.37 -15.56 9.49
C SER A 60 8.97 -15.85 8.11
N PRO A 61 8.49 -15.19 7.04
CA PRO A 61 9.16 -15.29 5.76
C PRO A 61 10.59 -14.79 5.91
N SER A 62 11.54 -15.34 5.15
CA SER A 62 12.93 -14.88 5.18
C SER A 62 13.12 -13.54 4.45
N ARG A 63 12.17 -13.16 3.61
CA ARG A 63 12.15 -11.93 2.82
C ARG A 63 10.72 -11.49 2.49
N ILE A 64 10.52 -10.19 2.37
CA ILE A 64 9.33 -9.57 1.79
C ILE A 64 9.73 -8.64 0.65
N THR A 65 8.81 -8.40 -0.28
CA THR A 65 8.98 -7.44 -1.37
C THR A 65 7.99 -6.31 -1.14
N VAL A 66 8.46 -5.08 -1.11
CA VAL A 66 7.65 -3.87 -0.93
C VAL A 66 8.13 -2.84 -1.94
N ASP A 67 7.22 -2.34 -2.78
CA ASP A 67 7.53 -1.38 -3.85
C ASP A 67 8.73 -1.81 -4.72
N TYR A 68 8.66 -3.05 -5.21
CA TYR A 68 9.71 -3.71 -6.02
C TYR A 68 11.07 -3.94 -5.33
N ASP A 69 11.23 -3.53 -4.07
CA ASP A 69 12.44 -3.72 -3.29
C ASP A 69 12.32 -4.89 -2.29
N ASP A 70 13.44 -5.58 -2.12
CA ASP A 70 13.53 -6.85 -1.39
C ASP A 70 14.16 -6.66 0.00
N TYR A 71 13.40 -6.96 1.05
CA TYR A 71 13.80 -6.74 2.45
C TYR A 71 13.94 -8.06 3.20
N LYS A 72 15.10 -8.30 3.82
CA LYS A 72 15.34 -9.50 4.62
C LYS A 72 14.72 -9.34 6.01
N VAL A 73 13.85 -10.27 6.38
CA VAL A 73 13.11 -10.27 7.64
C VAL A 73 13.86 -11.07 8.70
N GLN A 74 13.95 -10.52 9.91
CA GLN A 74 14.49 -11.18 11.10
C GLN A 74 13.40 -11.95 11.85
N SER A 75 12.26 -11.30 12.07
CA SER A 75 11.13 -11.85 12.79
C SER A 75 9.85 -11.13 12.40
N SER A 76 8.71 -11.77 12.66
CA SER A 76 7.40 -11.18 12.39
C SER A 76 6.39 -11.64 13.42
N LYS A 77 5.32 -10.86 13.58
CA LYS A 77 4.13 -11.24 14.33
C LYS A 77 2.89 -10.89 13.51
N THR A 78 1.98 -11.84 13.38
CA THR A 78 0.71 -11.66 12.66
C THR A 78 -0.43 -11.67 13.66
N TYR A 79 -1.27 -10.65 13.56
CA TYR A 79 -2.49 -10.46 14.32
C TYR A 79 -3.66 -10.71 13.38
N LYS A 80 -4.58 -11.60 13.77
CA LYS A 80 -5.84 -11.78 13.03
C LYS A 80 -6.84 -10.76 13.55
N LEU A 81 -7.33 -9.89 12.68
CA LEU A 81 -8.31 -8.89 13.03
C LEU A 81 -9.68 -9.28 12.46
N ASN A 82 -10.73 -8.83 13.14
CA ASN A 82 -12.09 -8.86 12.61
C ASN A 82 -12.62 -7.42 12.57
N TYR A 83 -11.84 -6.53 11.96
CA TYR A 83 -12.21 -5.13 11.80
C TYR A 83 -13.07 -4.96 10.55
N SER A 84 -14.17 -4.19 10.69
CA SER A 84 -15.04 -3.79 9.59
C SER A 84 -15.49 -2.36 9.80
N ASN A 85 -15.49 -1.57 8.73
CA ASN A 85 -16.12 -0.25 8.66
C ASN A 85 -17.09 -0.22 7.48
N THR A 86 -18.31 0.25 7.73
CA THR A 86 -19.41 0.36 6.75
C THR A 86 -20.15 1.70 6.94
N ASP A 87 -19.41 2.72 7.39
CA ASP A 87 -19.93 4.08 7.65
C ASP A 87 -20.22 4.86 6.36
N TRP A 88 -19.57 4.51 5.26
CA TRP A 88 -19.88 4.99 3.93
C TRP A 88 -20.74 3.99 3.17
N ASP A 89 -21.89 4.44 2.64
CA ASP A 89 -22.84 3.57 1.96
C ASP A 89 -22.31 2.99 0.64
N LYS A 90 -21.31 3.64 0.04
CA LYS A 90 -20.68 3.19 -1.22
C LYS A 90 -19.63 2.10 -1.05
N ALA A 91 -19.10 1.85 0.15
CA ALA A 91 -18.09 0.81 0.34
C ALA A 91 -18.01 0.25 1.76
N ASP A 92 -17.78 -1.06 1.86
CA ASP A 92 -17.40 -1.71 3.10
C ASP A 92 -15.89 -1.98 3.10
N VAL A 93 -15.20 -1.58 4.18
CA VAL A 93 -13.76 -1.80 4.38
C VAL A 93 -13.52 -2.80 5.49
N LYS A 94 -12.69 -3.81 5.25
CA LYS A 94 -12.27 -4.80 6.25
C LYS A 94 -10.75 -4.89 6.34
N ILE A 95 -10.25 -5.05 7.57
CA ILE A 95 -8.86 -5.42 7.83
C ILE A 95 -8.88 -6.82 8.46
N ASN A 96 -8.40 -7.80 7.70
CA ASN A 96 -8.46 -9.20 8.12
C ASN A 96 -7.24 -9.60 8.96
N LYS A 97 -6.07 -9.03 8.63
CA LYS A 97 -4.82 -9.33 9.31
C LYS A 97 -3.91 -8.11 9.32
N VAL A 98 -3.09 -8.05 10.35
CA VAL A 98 -1.95 -7.14 10.44
C VAL A 98 -0.71 -7.99 10.66
N THR A 99 0.32 -7.82 9.86
CA THR A 99 1.62 -8.44 10.11
C THR A 99 2.69 -7.38 10.32
N VAL A 100 3.37 -7.44 11.45
CA VAL A 100 4.51 -6.59 11.77
C VAL A 100 5.79 -7.37 11.47
N TYR A 101 6.68 -6.80 10.66
CA TYR A 101 7.96 -7.37 10.27
C TYR A 101 9.10 -6.55 10.86
N LYS A 102 10.00 -7.21 11.59
CA LYS A 102 11.31 -6.67 11.96
C LYS A 102 12.32 -7.05 10.89
N LEU A 103 13.03 -6.08 10.35
CA LEU A 103 14.07 -6.31 9.34
C LEU A 103 15.38 -6.75 10.00
N SER A 104 16.13 -7.59 9.29
CA SER A 104 17.44 -8.13 9.74
C SER A 104 18.55 -7.09 9.89
N LYS A 105 18.34 -5.91 9.33
CA LYS A 105 19.18 -4.72 9.46
C LYS A 105 18.34 -3.50 9.04
N PRO A 106 18.79 -2.27 9.31
CA PRO A 106 18.23 -1.09 8.69
C PRO A 106 18.43 -1.08 7.16
N TYR A 107 17.48 -0.47 6.47
CA TYR A 107 17.51 -0.23 5.02
C TYR A 107 17.18 1.24 4.75
N GLU A 108 17.87 1.86 3.80
CA GLU A 108 17.47 3.16 3.27
C GLU A 108 16.16 2.97 2.48
N PHE A 109 15.16 3.77 2.80
CA PHE A 109 13.84 3.82 2.18
C PHE A 109 13.63 5.20 1.57
N ASP A 110 13.12 5.27 0.34
CA ASP A 110 12.89 6.52 -0.38
C ASP A 110 11.39 6.82 -0.42
N SER A 111 10.91 7.57 0.58
CA SER A 111 9.52 8.01 0.64
C SER A 111 9.26 9.14 -0.35
N ALA A 112 8.10 9.10 -1.00
CA ALA A 112 7.65 10.19 -1.87
C ALA A 112 7.51 11.53 -1.12
N SER A 113 7.13 11.48 0.17
CA SER A 113 6.83 12.67 0.98
C SER A 113 8.03 13.15 1.81
N ASP A 114 8.76 12.21 2.42
CA ASP A 114 9.81 12.52 3.40
C ASP A 114 11.24 12.36 2.84
N GLY A 115 11.37 11.89 1.60
CA GLY A 115 12.65 11.55 0.99
C GLY A 115 13.28 10.33 1.67
N LYS A 116 14.62 10.31 1.72
CA LYS A 116 15.39 9.14 2.14
C LYS A 116 15.60 9.08 3.65
N TYR A 117 15.25 7.95 4.27
CA TYR A 117 15.53 7.66 5.67
C TYR A 117 15.72 6.16 5.90
N ASP A 118 16.34 5.81 7.03
CA ASP A 118 16.50 4.41 7.41
C ASP A 118 15.21 3.88 8.06
N ILE A 119 14.80 2.69 7.62
CA ILE A 119 13.74 1.90 8.24
C ILE A 119 14.31 0.61 8.79
N ASN A 120 13.70 0.10 9.86
CA ASN A 120 14.07 -1.20 10.42
C ASN A 120 12.87 -2.15 10.57
N GLY A 121 11.69 -1.78 10.07
CA GLY A 121 10.48 -2.59 10.09
C GLY A 121 9.46 -2.19 9.02
N PHE A 122 8.45 -3.05 8.87
CA PHE A 122 7.23 -2.77 8.11
C PHE A 122 6.02 -3.29 8.86
N ILE A 123 4.89 -2.59 8.76
CA ILE A 123 3.56 -3.15 8.99
C ILE A 123 2.94 -3.48 7.63
N LYS A 124 2.27 -4.63 7.55
CA LYS A 124 1.41 -5.02 6.43
C LYS A 124 -0.03 -5.15 6.89
N LEU A 125 -0.95 -4.47 6.23
CA LEU A 125 -2.39 -4.60 6.40
C LEU A 125 -2.95 -5.47 5.26
N ASP A 126 -3.59 -6.59 5.59
CA ASP A 126 -4.34 -7.40 4.63
C ASP A 126 -5.79 -6.87 4.57
N MET A 127 -6.09 -6.09 3.54
CA MET A 127 -7.34 -5.35 3.38
C MET A 127 -8.29 -6.00 2.38
N THR A 128 -9.59 -5.85 2.62
CA THR A 128 -10.66 -6.18 1.67
C THR A 128 -11.61 -5.00 1.55
N ILE A 129 -11.95 -4.61 0.33
CA ILE A 129 -12.89 -3.54 0.02
C ILE A 129 -14.01 -4.12 -0.83
N LYS A 130 -15.25 -3.96 -0.37
CA LYS A 130 -16.45 -4.28 -1.14
C LYS A 130 -17.11 -2.99 -1.59
N ALA A 131 -17.20 -2.78 -2.89
CA ALA A 131 -17.91 -1.65 -3.46
C ALA A 131 -19.42 -1.92 -3.52
N ASN A 132 -20.20 -0.94 -3.08
CA ASN A 132 -21.66 -0.84 -3.13
C ASN A 132 -22.11 0.30 -4.08
N GLY A 133 -21.16 0.81 -4.86
CA GLY A 133 -21.29 1.81 -5.92
C GLY A 133 -19.96 1.93 -6.67
N ASP A 134 -19.92 2.70 -7.76
CA ASP A 134 -18.66 2.98 -8.46
C ASP A 134 -17.81 3.96 -7.63
N ILE A 135 -16.64 3.51 -7.16
CA ILE A 135 -15.77 4.25 -6.25
C ILE A 135 -14.34 4.34 -6.77
N SER A 136 -13.60 5.33 -6.26
CA SER A 136 -12.14 5.42 -6.26
C SER A 136 -11.68 5.46 -4.80
N ILE A 137 -10.79 4.56 -4.39
CA ILE A 137 -10.38 4.40 -2.99
C ILE A 137 -8.87 4.15 -2.92
N TYR A 138 -8.16 4.83 -2.02
CA TYR A 138 -6.69 4.89 -2.08
C TYR A 138 -5.96 4.55 -0.76
N PRO A 139 -6.18 3.36 -0.17
CA PRO A 139 -5.45 2.95 1.03
C PRO A 139 -3.93 2.86 0.81
N GLN A 140 -3.41 2.64 -0.39
CA GLN A 140 -1.95 2.62 -0.61
C GLN A 140 -1.33 4.03 -0.60
N GLN A 141 -2.16 5.08 -0.51
CA GLN A 141 -1.78 6.48 -0.33
C GLN A 141 -2.17 7.01 1.06
N GLY A 142 -2.56 6.11 1.97
CA GLY A 142 -2.97 6.46 3.32
C GLY A 142 -1.81 6.90 4.22
N THR A 143 -2.15 7.44 5.38
CA THR A 143 -1.18 7.80 6.43
C THR A 143 -1.49 7.01 7.69
N ALA A 144 -0.44 6.45 8.30
CA ALA A 144 -0.52 5.75 9.57
C ALA A 144 0.14 6.57 10.69
N VAL A 145 -0.40 6.42 11.90
CA VAL A 145 0.25 6.85 13.15
C VAL A 145 0.50 5.62 13.99
N ILE A 146 1.76 5.42 14.38
CA ILE A 146 2.26 4.27 15.13
C ILE A 146 3.08 4.80 16.31
N GLY A 147 2.53 4.74 17.52
CA GLY A 147 3.14 5.40 18.67
C GLY A 147 3.26 6.92 18.45
N SER A 148 4.49 7.42 18.34
CA SER A 148 4.78 8.83 18.01
C SER A 148 5.21 9.07 16.56
N GLU A 149 5.29 8.03 15.74
CA GLU A 149 5.69 8.11 14.34
C GLU A 149 4.45 8.30 13.44
N GLN A 150 4.60 9.12 12.40
CA GLN A 150 3.62 9.24 11.32
C GLN A 150 4.33 8.87 10.02
N GLU A 151 3.74 7.97 9.25
CA GLU A 151 4.33 7.41 8.03
C GLU A 151 3.27 7.25 6.93
N ASP A 152 3.66 7.48 5.69
CA ASP A 152 2.81 7.21 4.54
C ASP A 152 2.85 5.73 4.16
N ALA A 153 1.69 5.21 3.80
CA ALA A 153 1.57 3.87 3.25
C ALA A 153 2.18 3.80 1.84
N VAL A 154 2.56 2.59 1.45
CA VAL A 154 3.09 2.26 0.14
C VAL A 154 2.56 0.93 -0.36
N GLY A 155 2.64 0.73 -1.67
CA GLY A 155 2.41 -0.53 -2.35
C GLY A 155 2.19 -0.34 -3.85
N GLU A 156 1.99 -1.45 -4.57
CA GLU A 156 2.26 -1.44 -6.02
C GLU A 156 1.06 -1.09 -6.92
N SER A 157 -0.10 -1.76 -6.86
CA SER A 157 -1.33 -1.29 -7.56
C SER A 157 -2.56 -2.20 -7.39
N TRP A 158 -3.26 -2.16 -6.26
CA TRP A 158 -4.58 -2.81 -6.16
C TRP A 158 -5.72 -1.84 -5.85
N ASP A 159 -5.38 -0.68 -5.32
CA ASP A 159 -6.32 0.41 -5.05
C ASP A 159 -6.67 1.23 -6.30
N GLY A 160 -7.42 2.30 -6.13
CA GLY A 160 -8.02 3.09 -7.20
C GLY A 160 -9.45 2.67 -7.50
N ASP A 161 -9.80 2.62 -8.79
CA ASP A 161 -11.19 2.43 -9.20
C ASP A 161 -11.70 1.01 -8.91
N ILE A 162 -12.88 0.93 -8.30
CA ILE A 162 -13.61 -0.30 -8.03
C ILE A 162 -15.07 -0.07 -8.44
N ASN A 163 -15.56 -0.87 -9.38
CA ASN A 163 -16.94 -0.76 -9.85
C ASN A 163 -17.91 -1.38 -8.82
N ASP A 164 -19.17 -0.95 -8.91
CA ASP A 164 -20.26 -1.45 -8.08
C ASP A 164 -20.31 -2.99 -8.05
N GLY A 165 -20.53 -3.53 -6.86
CA GLY A 165 -20.62 -4.96 -6.61
C GLY A 165 -19.29 -5.71 -6.65
N VAL A 166 -18.16 -5.08 -6.97
CA VAL A 166 -16.85 -5.73 -6.96
C VAL A 166 -16.26 -5.77 -5.55
N GLU A 167 -15.69 -6.91 -5.18
CA GLU A 167 -14.84 -7.04 -3.99
C GLU A 167 -13.38 -7.17 -4.43
N LYS A 168 -12.50 -6.33 -3.89
CA LYS A 168 -11.05 -6.45 -4.07
C LYS A 168 -10.37 -6.67 -2.74
N SER A 169 -9.28 -7.43 -2.75
CA SER A 169 -8.40 -7.57 -1.59
C SER A 169 -6.98 -7.24 -2.01
N GLY A 170 -6.22 -6.68 -1.08
CA GLY A 170 -4.83 -6.36 -1.31
C GLY A 170 -4.09 -5.99 -0.04
N GLU A 171 -2.80 -5.71 -0.22
CA GLU A 171 -1.87 -5.46 0.86
C GLU A 171 -1.49 -3.97 0.88
N VAL A 172 -1.41 -3.41 2.07
CA VAL A 172 -0.90 -2.06 2.30
C VAL A 172 0.30 -2.17 3.22
N TYR A 173 1.42 -1.57 2.85
CA TYR A 173 2.63 -1.58 3.64
C TYR A 173 2.88 -0.21 4.24
N ILE A 174 3.35 -0.17 5.49
CA ILE A 174 3.72 1.05 6.19
C ILE A 174 5.16 0.86 6.69
N PRO A 175 6.13 1.70 6.27
CA PRO A 175 7.49 1.66 6.77
C PRO A 175 7.54 2.03 8.26
N ILE A 176 8.52 1.52 9.00
CA ILE A 176 8.75 1.87 10.41
C ILE A 176 10.21 2.24 10.60
N LYS A 177 10.46 3.44 11.13
CA LYS A 177 11.81 3.96 11.38
C LYS A 177 12.48 3.17 12.50
N ASP A 178 11.79 3.06 13.64
CA ASP A 178 12.29 2.31 14.79
C ASP A 178 11.29 1.32 15.41
N LEU A 179 11.56 0.03 15.21
CA LEU A 179 10.81 -1.09 15.73
C LEU A 179 11.68 -1.96 16.65
N ASP A 180 11.44 -1.95 17.96
CA ASP A 180 12.17 -2.82 18.89
C ASP A 180 11.90 -4.31 18.63
N SER A 181 10.63 -4.67 18.50
CA SER A 181 10.18 -6.03 18.21
C SER A 181 8.81 -6.04 17.53
N PRO A 182 8.44 -7.10 16.78
CA PRO A 182 7.10 -7.19 16.18
C PRO A 182 5.92 -7.14 17.18
N SER A 183 6.17 -7.38 18.47
CA SER A 183 5.20 -7.28 19.55
C SER A 183 5.14 -5.93 20.25
N SER A 184 5.98 -4.96 19.86
CA SER A 184 6.02 -3.63 20.49
C SER A 184 4.92 -2.68 20.01
N ILE A 185 4.23 -3.02 18.91
CA ILE A 185 3.13 -2.22 18.38
C ILE A 185 1.81 -2.68 19.01
N SER A 186 1.18 -1.80 19.80
CA SER A 186 -0.11 -2.03 20.47
C SER A 186 -1.30 -1.63 19.60
N ASP A 187 -1.15 -0.55 18.83
CA ASP A 187 -2.21 0.02 18.02
C ASP A 187 -1.64 0.74 16.79
N ILE A 188 -2.53 0.90 15.80
CA ILE A 188 -2.25 1.62 14.56
C ILE A 188 -3.47 2.46 14.27
N ARG A 189 -3.30 3.78 14.12
CA ARG A 189 -4.32 4.64 13.52
C ARG A 189 -4.01 4.80 12.04
N PHE A 190 -4.94 4.45 11.16
CA PHE A 190 -4.72 4.45 9.72
C PHE A 190 -5.81 5.24 9.00
N LYS A 191 -5.39 6.18 8.16
CA LYS A 191 -6.27 7.08 7.41
C LYS A 191 -6.05 6.95 5.92
N PHE A 192 -7.12 6.99 5.15
CA PHE A 192 -7.05 7.08 3.69
C PHE A 192 -8.38 7.60 3.13
N SER A 193 -8.33 8.14 1.92
CA SER A 193 -9.49 8.78 1.29
C SER A 193 -10.11 7.90 0.20
N ALA A 194 -11.38 8.14 -0.05
CA ALA A 194 -12.17 7.59 -1.14
C ALA A 194 -13.16 8.64 -1.65
N ASN A 195 -13.65 8.43 -2.87
CA ASN A 195 -14.72 9.21 -3.47
C ASN A 195 -15.54 8.30 -4.38
N ASP A 196 -16.78 8.66 -4.68
CA ASP A 196 -17.47 8.07 -5.81
C ASP A 196 -16.85 8.57 -7.13
N GLN A 197 -16.95 7.78 -8.20
CA GLN A 197 -16.27 8.12 -9.46
C GLN A 197 -16.82 9.39 -10.14
N ASP A 198 -18.04 9.81 -9.77
CA ASP A 198 -18.66 11.07 -10.21
C ASP A 198 -18.17 12.29 -9.41
N MET A 199 -17.42 12.09 -8.31
CA MET A 199 -16.89 13.14 -7.42
C MET A 199 -17.98 13.96 -6.71
N ASP A 200 -19.14 13.34 -6.47
CA ASP A 200 -20.27 13.93 -5.77
C ASP A 200 -20.23 13.63 -4.25
N SER A 201 -19.52 12.57 -3.86
CA SER A 201 -19.39 12.11 -2.47
C SER A 201 -17.97 11.67 -2.16
N ASP A 202 -17.26 12.47 -1.36
CA ASP A 202 -15.97 12.11 -0.76
C ASP A 202 -16.17 11.43 0.61
N HIS A 203 -15.20 10.61 1.01
CA HIS A 203 -15.16 9.98 2.31
C HIS A 203 -13.72 9.76 2.80
N ASP A 204 -13.46 10.10 4.06
CA ASP A 204 -12.19 9.83 4.74
C ASP A 204 -12.38 8.74 5.78
N TYR A 205 -11.66 7.63 5.60
CA TYR A 205 -11.58 6.58 6.60
C TYR A 205 -10.57 6.97 7.69
N ASP A 206 -10.93 6.76 8.95
CA ASP A 206 -10.06 6.97 10.12
C ASP A 206 -10.17 5.76 11.06
N LEU A 207 -9.38 4.73 10.76
CA LEU A 207 -9.44 3.44 11.44
C LEU A 207 -8.50 3.43 12.64
N THR A 208 -8.91 2.80 13.75
CA THR A 208 -8.01 2.47 14.87
C THR A 208 -7.98 0.96 15.05
N LEU A 209 -6.82 0.35 14.80
CA LEU A 209 -6.59 -1.09 14.89
C LEU A 209 -5.87 -1.39 16.20
N ASN A 210 -6.52 -2.12 17.10
CA ASN A 210 -5.91 -2.59 18.35
C ASN A 210 -5.32 -3.99 18.17
N LEU A 211 -4.03 -4.16 18.50
CA LEU A 211 -3.26 -5.39 18.33
C LEU A 211 -3.02 -6.13 19.66
N ASP A 212 -3.31 -5.51 20.81
CA ASP A 212 -3.09 -6.10 22.14
C ASP A 212 -4.09 -7.22 22.49
N ASN A 213 -5.24 -7.26 21.82
CA ASN A 213 -6.32 -8.21 22.10
C ASN A 213 -6.20 -9.55 21.35
N ASN A 214 -5.00 -9.93 20.87
CA ASN A 214 -4.76 -11.12 20.04
C ASN A 214 -3.55 -11.96 20.43
#